data_AF-A0A7S0AS76-F1
#
_entry.id   AF-A0A7S0AS76-F1
#
_cell.length_a   1.000
_cell.length_b   1.000
_cell.length_c   1.000
_cell.angle_alpha   90.00
_cell.angle_beta   90.00
_cell.angle_gamma   90.00
#
_symmetry.space_group_name_H-M   'P 1'
#
loop_
_entity.id
_entity.type
_entity.pdbx_description
1 polymer ?
#
loop_
_entity_poly.entity_id
_entity_poly.type
_entity_poly.pdbx_seq_one_letter_code
_entity_poly.pdbx_strand_id
1 'polypeptide(L)'
;GVHNYGGADLVDSLDYLDVGGTRGEFSYVLVSQILGYVVLERSGGRTPREFANERIFPLIGIDPGKIEWDENEEGMQHSFTGLRLNPDQMARFGQLFLQRGLASLGSRVVSEEYVEKSLSTQVGASSFFPGMSYGYLFWKIDGAMMGMGSMDCAQGFGGQTICINDELDRVAVLQMDVGLSEEEYGMTMFRLALSAFSPATTFEGYGDGEENASDDEAEDSAEGDDTSDSSIMRRTFGPLLLAVIVSLFFD
;
A
#
# COMPACT_ATOMS: atom_id res chain seq x y z
N GLY A 1 20.48 1.34 -13.77
CA GLY A 1 19.87 2.03 -14.92
C GLY A 1 18.42 2.29 -14.59
N VAL A 2 17.79 3.28 -15.23
CA VAL A 2 16.33 3.42 -15.19
C VAL A 2 15.74 2.10 -15.70
N HIS A 3 14.90 1.47 -14.89
CA HIS A 3 14.25 0.23 -15.29
C HIS A 3 12.86 0.56 -15.82
N ASN A 4 12.66 0.55 -17.14
CA ASN A 4 11.39 0.87 -17.81
C ASN A 4 10.34 -0.25 -17.68
N TYR A 5 10.07 -0.69 -16.44
CA TYR A 5 9.08 -1.72 -16.20
C TYR A 5 7.71 -1.19 -16.62
N GLY A 6 7.03 -1.91 -17.53
CA GLY A 6 5.72 -1.52 -18.05
C GLY A 6 5.73 -0.43 -19.13
N GLY A 7 6.88 -0.09 -19.72
CA GLY A 7 7.03 0.77 -20.91
C GLY A 7 7.94 1.99 -20.70
N ALA A 8 8.76 2.33 -21.70
CA ALA A 8 9.64 3.50 -21.65
C ALA A 8 8.91 4.82 -21.94
N ASP A 9 7.85 4.75 -22.75
CA ASP A 9 6.95 5.86 -23.13
C ASP A 9 5.48 5.37 -23.19
N LEU A 10 4.55 6.23 -23.63
CA LEU A 10 3.13 5.87 -23.75
C LEU A 10 2.88 4.73 -24.75
N VAL A 11 3.58 4.73 -25.89
CA VAL A 11 3.39 3.72 -26.94
C VAL A 11 3.86 2.36 -26.42
N ASP A 12 5.06 2.32 -25.86
CA ASP A 12 5.60 1.12 -25.22
C ASP A 12 4.71 0.61 -24.08
N SER A 13 4.10 1.53 -23.31
CA SER A 13 3.19 1.15 -22.21
C SER A 13 1.89 0.53 -22.71
N LEU A 14 1.39 0.97 -23.88
CA LEU A 14 0.21 0.39 -24.55
C LEU A 14 0.54 -0.95 -25.21
N ASP A 15 1.75 -1.09 -25.74
CA ASP A 15 2.24 -2.30 -26.38
C ASP A 15 2.77 -3.34 -25.38
N TYR A 16 2.79 -3.02 -24.07
CA TYR A 16 3.21 -3.92 -23.02
C TYR A 16 2.21 -5.08 -22.84
N LEU A 17 2.48 -6.18 -23.55
CA LEU A 17 1.67 -7.41 -23.60
C LEU A 17 1.81 -8.25 -22.33
N ASP A 18 1.26 -7.78 -21.20
CA ASP A 18 1.07 -8.60 -19.99
C ASP A 18 -0.40 -8.94 -19.71
N VAL A 19 -1.28 -8.71 -20.68
CA VAL A 19 -2.69 -9.06 -20.56
C VAL A 19 -2.92 -10.50 -21.05
N GLY A 20 -2.33 -11.47 -20.34
CA GLY A 20 -2.49 -12.91 -20.61
C GLY A 20 -3.87 -13.50 -20.23
N GLY A 21 -4.88 -12.65 -20.02
CA GLY A 21 -6.18 -13.04 -19.49
C GLY A 21 -7.28 -13.23 -20.53
N THR A 22 -8.34 -13.93 -20.14
CA THR A 22 -9.57 -14.05 -20.93
C THR A 22 -10.43 -12.80 -20.76
N ARG A 23 -10.99 -12.28 -21.85
CA ARG A 23 -11.95 -11.16 -21.77
C ARG A 23 -13.14 -11.53 -20.87
N GLY A 24 -13.44 -10.68 -19.89
CA GLY A 24 -14.53 -10.88 -18.94
C GLY A 24 -14.11 -11.67 -17.69
N GLU A 25 -12.87 -12.15 -17.64
CA GLU A 25 -12.27 -12.74 -16.45
C GLU A 25 -11.28 -11.76 -15.83
N PHE A 26 -11.11 -11.85 -14.52
CA PHE A 26 -10.13 -11.05 -13.80
C PHE A 26 -8.71 -11.56 -14.08
N SER A 27 -7.81 -10.63 -14.40
CA SER A 27 -6.38 -10.87 -14.52
C SER A 27 -5.64 -9.80 -13.71
N TYR A 28 -4.82 -10.23 -12.76
CA TYR A 28 -3.94 -9.32 -12.03
C TYR A 28 -2.74 -9.00 -12.92
N VAL A 29 -2.69 -7.78 -13.47
CA VAL A 29 -1.64 -7.34 -14.39
C VAL A 29 -0.53 -6.67 -13.58
N LEU A 30 0.68 -7.19 -13.68
CA LEU A 30 1.77 -6.86 -12.75
C LEU A 30 2.64 -5.69 -13.23
N VAL A 31 2.54 -5.32 -14.51
CA VAL A 31 3.52 -4.45 -15.18
C VAL A 31 2.88 -3.58 -16.27
N SER A 32 1.90 -2.73 -15.92
CA SER A 32 1.34 -1.74 -16.86
C SER A 32 1.45 -0.33 -16.32
N GLN A 33 2.01 0.59 -17.12
CA GLN A 33 2.15 2.00 -16.76
C GLN A 33 0.96 2.89 -17.13
N ILE A 34 -0.09 2.30 -17.73
CA ILE A 34 -1.12 3.09 -18.41
C ILE A 34 -1.85 4.06 -17.49
N LEU A 35 -1.99 3.72 -16.20
CA LEU A 35 -2.67 4.60 -15.26
C LEU A 35 -1.90 5.90 -15.03
N GLY A 36 -0.57 5.91 -15.09
CA GLY A 36 0.22 7.14 -14.98
C GLY A 36 -0.14 8.16 -16.06
N TYR A 37 -0.31 7.69 -17.30
CA TYR A 37 -0.73 8.54 -18.43
C TYR A 37 -2.20 8.96 -18.35
N VAL A 38 -3.08 8.11 -17.80
CA VAL A 38 -4.47 8.51 -17.50
C VAL A 38 -4.48 9.67 -16.50
N VAL A 39 -3.65 9.60 -15.46
CA VAL A 39 -3.51 10.70 -14.49
C VAL A 39 -2.99 11.96 -15.16
N LEU A 40 -1.97 11.84 -16.01
CA LEU A 40 -1.42 12.98 -16.77
C LEU A 40 -2.51 13.70 -17.57
N GLU A 41 -3.31 12.96 -18.34
CA GLU A 41 -4.38 13.52 -19.15
C GLU A 41 -5.48 14.14 -18.28
N ARG A 42 -5.93 13.43 -17.24
CA ARG A 42 -7.08 13.85 -16.41
C ARG A 42 -6.76 14.99 -15.46
N SER A 43 -5.50 15.16 -15.09
CA SER A 43 -5.03 16.25 -14.20
C SER A 43 -4.70 17.55 -14.92
N GLY A 44 -4.90 17.60 -16.25
CA GLY A 44 -4.52 18.75 -17.07
C GLY A 44 -3.00 18.86 -17.24
N GLY A 45 -2.32 17.73 -17.41
CA GLY A 45 -0.89 17.66 -17.72
C GLY A 45 0.05 17.53 -16.53
N ARG A 46 -0.45 17.18 -15.33
CA ARG A 46 0.41 16.90 -14.16
C ARG A 46 0.76 15.42 -14.09
N THR A 47 2.04 15.12 -13.93
CA THR A 47 2.49 13.76 -13.64
C THR A 47 1.88 13.23 -12.33
N PRO A 48 1.84 11.90 -12.11
CA PRO A 48 1.36 11.33 -10.86
C PRO A 48 2.06 11.91 -9.61
N ARG A 49 3.38 12.13 -9.67
CA ARG A 49 4.11 12.78 -8.58
C ARG A 49 3.64 14.21 -8.36
N GLU A 50 3.57 15.04 -9.40
CA GLU A 50 3.15 16.43 -9.25
C GLU A 50 1.74 16.53 -8.66
N PHE A 51 0.83 15.70 -9.16
CA PHE A 51 -0.54 15.65 -8.65
C PHE A 51 -0.60 15.22 -7.18
N ALA A 52 0.11 14.15 -6.79
CA ALA A 52 0.15 13.67 -5.42
C ALA A 52 0.80 14.67 -4.45
N ASN A 53 1.89 15.33 -4.88
CA ASN A 53 2.59 16.36 -4.12
C ASN A 53 1.70 17.57 -3.84
N GLU A 54 0.85 17.96 -4.79
CA GLU A 54 -0.06 19.10 -4.65
C GLU A 54 -1.32 18.73 -3.84
N ARG A 55 -1.89 17.55 -4.06
CA ARG A 55 -3.28 17.24 -3.67
C ARG A 55 -3.45 16.14 -2.64
N ILE A 56 -2.44 15.32 -2.38
CA ILE A 56 -2.59 14.12 -1.54
C ILE A 56 -1.60 14.15 -0.39
N PHE A 57 -0.30 14.08 -0.67
CA PHE A 57 0.73 13.88 0.37
C PHE A 57 0.63 14.90 1.51
N PRO A 58 0.53 16.22 1.27
CA PRO A 58 0.44 17.17 2.37
C PRO A 58 -0.81 16.99 3.23
N LEU A 59 -1.93 16.58 2.63
CA LEU A 59 -3.20 16.41 3.33
C LEU A 59 -3.16 15.21 4.29
N ILE A 60 -2.42 14.16 3.95
CA ILE A 60 -2.23 12.98 4.81
C ILE A 60 -0.99 13.08 5.70
N GLY A 61 -0.30 14.22 5.70
CA GLY A 61 0.87 14.48 6.55
C GLY A 61 2.16 13.82 6.04
N ILE A 62 2.27 13.63 4.73
CA ILE A 62 3.49 13.17 4.06
C ILE A 62 4.21 14.38 3.45
N ASP A 63 5.50 14.52 3.75
CA ASP A 63 6.37 15.53 3.15
C ASP A 63 6.80 15.09 1.74
N PRO A 64 6.38 15.79 0.67
CA PRO A 64 6.74 15.45 -0.71
C PRO A 64 8.24 15.42 -0.97
N GLY A 65 9.03 16.21 -0.23
CA GLY A 65 10.49 16.26 -0.37
C GLY A 65 11.21 15.00 0.13
N LYS A 66 10.50 14.11 0.82
CA LYS A 66 11.02 12.85 1.38
C LYS A 66 10.46 11.61 0.68
N ILE A 67 9.82 11.79 -0.47
CA ILE A 67 9.24 10.70 -1.25
C ILE A 67 10.08 10.47 -2.50
N GLU A 68 10.51 9.22 -2.65
CA GLU A 68 11.09 8.75 -3.90
C GLU A 68 10.06 7.95 -4.68
N TRP A 69 10.04 8.13 -6.00
CA TRP A 69 9.17 7.37 -6.89
C TRP A 69 9.93 7.08 -8.18
N ASP A 70 10.12 5.81 -8.50
CA ASP A 70 10.74 5.44 -9.77
C ASP A 70 9.89 5.93 -10.95
N GLU A 71 10.55 6.34 -12.02
CA GLU A 71 9.94 6.87 -13.24
C GLU A 71 10.62 6.27 -14.47
N ASN A 72 9.92 6.29 -15.60
CA ASN A 72 10.45 5.84 -16.88
C ASN A 72 11.31 6.94 -17.55
N GLU A 73 11.80 6.68 -18.75
CA GLU A 73 12.65 7.61 -19.52
C GLU A 73 11.99 8.95 -19.86
N GLU A 74 10.65 9.02 -19.90
CA GLU A 74 9.90 10.27 -20.11
C GLU A 74 9.55 11.00 -18.80
N GLY A 75 10.02 10.51 -17.64
CA GLY A 75 9.72 11.09 -16.33
C GLY A 75 8.32 10.75 -15.80
N MET A 76 7.65 9.74 -16.38
CA MET A 76 6.37 9.23 -15.89
C MET A 76 6.58 8.29 -14.72
N GLN A 77 5.98 8.58 -13.57
CA GLN A 77 6.11 7.72 -12.39
C GLN A 77 5.45 6.36 -12.59
N HIS A 78 6.09 5.34 -12.05
CA HIS A 78 5.64 3.98 -12.18
C HIS A 78 4.33 3.75 -11.42
N SER A 79 3.28 3.42 -12.15
CA SER A 79 1.93 3.33 -11.62
C SER A 79 1.63 2.04 -10.84
N PHE A 80 2.39 0.97 -11.06
CA PHE A 80 2.24 -0.29 -10.34
C PHE A 80 3.37 -0.58 -9.34
N THR A 81 4.41 0.26 -9.28
CA THR A 81 5.58 0.00 -8.42
C THR A 81 6.39 1.27 -8.16
N GLY A 82 7.46 1.15 -7.37
CA GLY A 82 8.54 2.14 -7.33
C GLY A 82 8.35 3.32 -6.37
N LEU A 83 7.20 3.43 -5.70
CA LEU A 83 6.96 4.44 -4.67
C LEU A 83 7.60 4.00 -3.34
N ARG A 84 8.55 4.76 -2.80
CA ARG A 84 9.20 4.41 -1.54
C ARG A 84 8.50 5.09 -0.38
N LEU A 85 7.92 4.28 0.51
CA LEU A 85 7.29 4.73 1.74
C LEU A 85 7.90 4.00 2.94
N ASN A 86 7.97 4.69 4.08
CA ASN A 86 8.18 4.05 5.37
C ASN A 86 6.83 3.52 5.93
N PRO A 87 6.84 2.69 6.99
CA PRO A 87 5.62 2.10 7.52
C PRO A 87 4.58 3.10 8.02
N ASP A 88 5.01 4.23 8.59
CA ASP A 88 4.10 5.31 9.02
C ASP A 88 3.38 5.95 7.83
N GLN A 89 4.12 6.24 6.75
CA GLN A 89 3.57 6.76 5.50
C GLN A 89 2.58 5.79 4.86
N MET A 90 2.88 4.49 4.87
CA MET A 90 1.97 3.43 4.44
C MET A 90 0.69 3.40 5.31
N ALA A 91 0.84 3.51 6.63
CA ALA A 91 -0.28 3.49 7.56
C ALA A 91 -1.23 4.68 7.34
N ARG A 92 -0.70 5.86 6.98
CA ARG A 92 -1.52 7.04 6.62
C ARG A 92 -2.45 6.78 5.43
N PHE A 93 -2.01 6.01 4.43
CA PHE A 93 -2.90 5.60 3.34
C PHE A 93 -3.97 4.64 3.82
N GLY A 94 -3.63 3.62 4.61
CA GLY A 94 -4.62 2.73 5.22
C GLY A 94 -5.63 3.52 6.07
N GLN A 95 -5.15 4.48 6.85
CA GLN A 95 -5.96 5.32 7.74
C GLN A 95 -6.91 6.21 6.93
N LEU A 96 -6.47 6.74 5.79
CA LEU A 96 -7.32 7.52 4.90
C LEU A 96 -8.53 6.70 4.45
N PHE A 97 -8.35 5.44 4.05
CA PHE A 97 -9.46 4.56 3.67
C PHE A 97 -10.32 4.12 4.85
N LEU A 98 -9.71 3.84 6.01
CA LEU A 98 -10.45 3.54 7.24
C LEU A 98 -11.35 4.72 7.65
N GLN A 99 -10.85 5.95 7.50
CA GLN A 99 -11.59 7.20 7.74
C GLN A 99 -12.46 7.63 6.55
N ARG A 100 -12.83 6.68 5.68
CA ARG A 100 -13.74 6.93 4.54
C ARG A 100 -13.30 8.07 3.63
N GLY A 101 -11.99 8.25 3.46
CA GLY A 101 -11.39 9.27 2.59
C GLY A 101 -11.18 10.62 3.25
N LEU A 102 -11.45 10.75 4.55
CA LEU A 102 -11.14 11.95 5.34
C LEU A 102 -9.69 11.89 5.82
N ALA A 103 -8.89 12.92 5.52
CA ALA A 103 -7.56 13.03 6.09
C ALA A 103 -7.63 13.46 7.55
N SER A 104 -6.57 13.19 8.33
CA SER A 104 -6.46 13.61 9.73
C SER A 104 -6.58 15.13 9.93
N LEU A 105 -6.25 15.92 8.90
CA LEU A 105 -6.40 17.38 8.89
C LEU A 105 -7.85 17.85 8.63
N GLY A 106 -8.81 16.94 8.48
CA GLY A 106 -10.24 17.23 8.27
C GLY A 106 -10.64 17.50 6.82
N SER A 107 -9.69 17.45 5.88
CA SER A 107 -9.97 17.57 4.44
C SER A 107 -10.29 16.21 3.84
N ARG A 108 -11.37 16.12 3.06
CA ARG A 108 -11.70 14.91 2.29
C ARG A 108 -10.82 14.82 1.05
N VAL A 109 -10.00 13.77 0.97
CA VAL A 109 -9.10 13.50 -0.14
C VAL A 109 -9.73 12.53 -1.13
N VAL A 110 -10.53 11.57 -0.63
CA VAL A 110 -11.23 10.58 -1.46
C VAL A 110 -12.72 10.64 -1.10
N SER A 111 -13.62 10.53 -2.08
CA SER A 111 -15.04 10.45 -1.76
C SER A 111 -15.33 9.19 -0.93
N GLU A 112 -16.31 9.31 -0.05
CA GLU A 112 -16.79 8.18 0.74
C GLU A 112 -17.32 7.07 -0.17
N GLU A 113 -18.04 7.44 -1.24
CA GLU A 113 -18.55 6.51 -2.25
C GLU A 113 -17.42 5.73 -2.95
N TYR A 114 -16.31 6.38 -3.30
CA TYR A 114 -15.19 5.68 -3.91
C TYR A 114 -14.50 4.74 -2.91
N VAL A 115 -14.34 5.14 -1.65
CA VAL A 115 -13.81 4.24 -0.61
C VAL A 115 -14.69 3.01 -0.44
N GLU A 116 -16.01 3.20 -0.32
CA GLU A 116 -16.96 2.08 -0.21
C GLU A 116 -16.88 1.14 -1.42
N LYS A 117 -16.84 1.68 -2.64
CA LYS A 117 -16.66 0.86 -3.85
C LYS A 117 -15.33 0.12 -3.85
N SER A 118 -14.25 0.79 -3.46
CA SER A 118 -12.91 0.21 -3.44
C SER A 118 -12.78 -0.96 -2.48
N LEU A 119 -13.43 -0.85 -1.33
CA LEU A 119 -13.46 -1.88 -0.29
C LEU A 119 -14.63 -2.85 -0.45
N SER A 120 -15.43 -2.75 -1.52
CA SER A 120 -16.48 -3.73 -1.84
C SER A 120 -15.99 -4.80 -2.82
N THR A 121 -16.65 -5.96 -2.84
CA THR A 121 -16.32 -7.03 -3.79
C THR A 121 -16.72 -6.62 -5.21
N GLN A 122 -15.72 -6.40 -6.07
CA GLN A 122 -15.90 -6.15 -7.51
C GLN A 122 -15.69 -7.43 -8.33
N VAL A 123 -14.77 -8.28 -7.87
CA VAL A 123 -14.49 -9.60 -8.42
C VAL A 123 -14.56 -10.61 -7.29
N GLY A 124 -15.43 -11.61 -7.42
CA GLY A 124 -15.57 -12.68 -6.42
C GLY A 124 -14.35 -13.59 -6.36
N ALA A 125 -14.27 -14.41 -5.31
CA ALA A 125 -13.22 -15.41 -5.19
C ALA A 125 -13.24 -16.39 -6.37
N SER A 126 -12.05 -16.82 -6.79
CA SER A 126 -11.87 -17.75 -7.91
C SER A 126 -11.10 -18.98 -7.46
N SER A 127 -11.05 -20.00 -8.33
CA SER A 127 -10.20 -21.18 -8.08
C SER A 127 -8.71 -20.84 -8.00
N PHE A 128 -8.28 -19.74 -8.61
CA PHE A 128 -6.89 -19.27 -8.57
C PHE A 128 -6.58 -18.51 -7.27
N PHE A 129 -7.60 -17.90 -6.65
CA PHE A 129 -7.49 -17.15 -5.40
C PHE A 129 -8.60 -17.60 -4.43
N PRO A 130 -8.53 -18.84 -3.91
CA PRO A 130 -9.58 -19.38 -3.06
C PRO A 130 -9.70 -18.57 -1.76
N GLY A 131 -10.91 -18.14 -1.43
CA GLY A 131 -11.18 -17.35 -0.23
C GLY A 131 -10.73 -15.87 -0.29
N MET A 132 -10.23 -15.41 -1.44
CA MET A 132 -9.87 -14.01 -1.64
C MET A 132 -10.68 -13.41 -2.78
N SER A 133 -11.38 -12.30 -2.51
CA SER A 133 -12.02 -11.49 -3.54
C SER A 133 -11.22 -10.21 -3.80
N TYR A 134 -11.64 -9.40 -4.77
CA TYR A 134 -10.91 -8.21 -5.16
C TYR A 134 -11.83 -7.00 -5.34
N GLY A 135 -11.40 -5.85 -4.81
CA GLY A 135 -12.02 -4.54 -4.95
C GLY A 135 -11.24 -3.64 -5.92
N TYR A 136 -11.30 -2.32 -5.76
CA TYR A 136 -10.42 -1.43 -6.53
C TYR A 136 -9.04 -1.38 -5.89
N LEU A 137 -8.16 -2.27 -6.36
CA LEU A 137 -6.76 -2.37 -5.92
C LEU A 137 -6.55 -2.92 -4.50
N PHE A 138 -7.59 -3.55 -3.91
CA PHE A 138 -7.54 -4.25 -2.63
C PHE A 138 -7.90 -5.72 -2.78
N TRP A 139 -7.10 -6.59 -2.17
CA TRP A 139 -7.47 -7.97 -1.90
C TRP A 139 -8.34 -8.03 -0.66
N LYS A 140 -9.50 -8.68 -0.75
CA LYS A 140 -10.38 -8.90 0.40
C LYS A 140 -10.15 -10.32 0.89
N ILE A 141 -9.68 -10.45 2.13
CA ILE A 141 -9.37 -11.73 2.76
C ILE A 141 -10.44 -12.01 3.81
N ASP A 142 -11.19 -13.08 3.63
CA ASP A 142 -12.16 -13.53 4.63
C ASP A 142 -11.42 -14.21 5.79
N GLY A 143 -11.28 -13.48 6.89
CA GLY A 143 -10.63 -13.95 8.10
C GLY A 143 -11.48 -14.89 8.94
N ALA A 144 -12.80 -15.00 8.67
CA ALA A 144 -13.74 -15.73 9.51
C ALA A 144 -13.37 -17.22 9.62
N MET A 145 -12.84 -17.79 8.54
CA MET A 145 -12.34 -19.16 8.48
C MET A 145 -11.16 -19.42 9.46
N MET A 146 -10.43 -18.37 9.84
CA MET A 146 -9.29 -18.40 10.75
C MET A 146 -9.62 -17.84 12.14
N GLY A 147 -10.89 -17.50 12.42
CA GLY A 147 -11.28 -16.83 13.66
C GLY A 147 -10.74 -15.40 13.78
N MET A 148 -10.37 -14.79 12.66
CA MET A 148 -9.86 -13.42 12.55
C MET A 148 -10.92 -12.56 11.87
N GLY A 149 -10.94 -11.25 12.13
CA GLY A 149 -11.81 -10.35 11.37
C GLY A 149 -11.42 -10.33 9.89
N SER A 150 -12.38 -10.08 8.99
CA SER A 150 -12.08 -9.84 7.57
C SER A 150 -11.17 -8.63 7.40
N MET A 151 -10.33 -8.66 6.37
CA MET A 151 -9.37 -7.58 6.11
C MET A 151 -9.28 -7.24 4.62
N ASP A 152 -9.15 -5.96 4.35
CA ASP A 152 -8.91 -5.41 3.01
C ASP A 152 -7.44 -5.00 2.89
N CYS A 153 -6.71 -5.74 2.07
CA CYS A 153 -5.25 -5.64 1.99
C CYS A 153 -4.79 -5.19 0.61
N ALA A 154 -4.03 -4.10 0.59
CA ALA A 154 -3.18 -3.75 -0.53
C ALA A 154 -1.88 -4.54 -0.39
N GLN A 155 -1.60 -5.48 -1.30
CA GLN A 155 -0.39 -6.32 -1.31
C GLN A 155 0.55 -6.01 -2.47
N GLY A 156 1.84 -5.88 -2.16
CA GLY A 156 2.91 -5.50 -3.06
C GLY A 156 4.06 -6.50 -3.02
N PHE A 157 4.86 -6.51 -4.09
CA PHE A 157 5.95 -7.46 -4.25
C PHE A 157 6.94 -7.43 -3.07
N GLY A 158 7.36 -8.61 -2.59
CA GLY A 158 8.32 -8.73 -1.50
C GLY A 158 7.72 -8.52 -0.10
N GLY A 159 6.40 -8.66 0.06
CA GLY A 159 5.74 -8.68 1.37
C GLY A 159 5.26 -7.32 1.88
N GLN A 160 5.15 -6.33 1.00
CA GLN A 160 4.70 -5.00 1.37
C GLN A 160 3.19 -4.97 1.45
N THR A 161 2.64 -4.77 2.65
CA THR A 161 1.21 -4.93 2.89
C THR A 161 0.65 -3.82 3.74
N ILE A 162 -0.50 -3.29 3.33
CA ILE A 162 -1.36 -2.43 4.14
C ILE A 162 -2.70 -3.14 4.24
N CYS A 163 -3.13 -3.50 5.44
CA CYS A 163 -4.43 -4.11 5.68
C CYS A 163 -5.31 -3.21 6.54
N ILE A 164 -6.59 -3.20 6.23
CA ILE A 164 -7.62 -2.43 6.92
C ILE A 164 -8.65 -3.41 7.47
N ASN A 165 -8.98 -3.26 8.75
CA ASN A 165 -10.12 -3.93 9.36
C ASN A 165 -11.08 -2.86 9.89
N ASP A 166 -12.20 -2.71 9.19
CA ASP A 166 -13.22 -1.71 9.48
C ASP A 166 -13.96 -1.99 10.80
N GLU A 167 -14.25 -3.26 11.09
CA GLU A 167 -15.00 -3.67 12.28
C GLU A 167 -14.24 -3.40 13.58
N LEU A 168 -12.91 -3.49 13.52
CA LEU A 168 -12.01 -3.26 14.66
C LEU A 168 -11.43 -1.85 14.71
N ASP A 169 -11.71 -1.02 13.70
CA ASP A 169 -11.13 0.33 13.49
C ASP A 169 -9.60 0.31 13.48
N ARG A 170 -9.00 -0.56 12.64
CA ARG A 170 -7.56 -0.81 12.64
C ARG A 170 -6.92 -0.81 11.26
N VAL A 171 -5.69 -0.31 11.23
CA VAL A 171 -4.75 -0.44 10.11
C VAL A 171 -3.54 -1.21 10.58
N ALA A 172 -3.08 -2.16 9.77
CA ALA A 172 -1.84 -2.88 9.99
C ALA A 172 -0.94 -2.74 8.76
N VAL A 173 0.36 -2.50 8.99
CA VAL A 173 1.35 -2.37 7.93
C VAL A 173 2.45 -3.40 8.15
N LEU A 174 2.85 -4.03 7.06
CA LEU A 174 3.99 -4.92 7.01
C LEU A 174 4.94 -4.46 5.90
N GLN A 175 6.20 -4.27 6.25
CA GLN A 175 7.28 -4.00 5.31
C GLN A 175 8.34 -5.08 5.49
N MET A 176 8.71 -5.76 4.42
CA MET A 176 9.63 -6.90 4.47
C MET A 176 10.76 -6.75 3.45
N ASP A 177 11.84 -7.48 3.67
CA ASP A 177 12.88 -7.67 2.67
C ASP A 177 12.47 -8.75 1.67
N VAL A 178 12.95 -8.60 0.44
CA VAL A 178 12.81 -9.63 -0.60
C VAL A 178 13.59 -10.88 -0.20
N GLY A 179 13.01 -12.07 -0.41
CA GLY A 179 13.71 -13.35 -0.22
C GLY A 179 13.05 -14.35 0.72
N LEU A 180 11.89 -14.02 1.30
CA LEU A 180 11.11 -15.00 2.06
C LEU A 180 10.44 -16.03 1.15
N SER A 181 10.38 -17.26 1.63
CA SER A 181 9.54 -18.31 1.06
C SER A 181 8.05 -17.96 1.22
N GLU A 182 7.20 -18.57 0.39
CA GLU A 182 5.74 -18.42 0.49
C GLU A 182 5.20 -18.82 1.87
N GLU A 183 5.81 -19.84 2.49
CA GLU A 183 5.46 -20.29 3.84
C GLU A 183 5.77 -19.23 4.90
N GLU A 184 6.96 -18.63 4.84
CA GLU A 184 7.36 -17.56 5.77
C GLU A 184 6.49 -16.32 5.61
N TYR A 185 6.15 -15.96 4.37
CA TYR A 185 5.21 -14.88 4.09
C TYR A 185 3.82 -15.18 4.66
N GLY A 186 3.28 -16.38 4.39
CA GLY A 186 1.99 -16.82 4.91
C GLY A 186 1.93 -16.82 6.43
N MET A 187 2.98 -17.33 7.09
CA MET A 187 3.09 -17.31 8.56
C MET A 187 3.22 -15.89 9.12
N THR A 188 3.90 -15.00 8.42
CA THR A 188 4.00 -13.58 8.82
C THR A 188 2.65 -12.89 8.71
N MET A 189 1.94 -13.09 7.60
CA MET A 189 0.58 -12.59 7.41
C MET A 189 -0.38 -13.13 8.46
N PHE A 190 -0.28 -14.41 8.82
CA PHE A 190 -1.05 -15.00 9.91
C PHE A 190 -0.75 -14.33 11.26
N ARG A 191 0.53 -14.10 11.59
CA ARG A 191 0.93 -13.39 12.81
C ARG A 191 0.45 -11.94 12.83
N LEU A 192 0.52 -11.24 11.70
CA LEU A 192 0.01 -9.88 11.56
C LEU A 192 -1.49 -9.85 11.86
N ALA A 193 -2.26 -10.75 11.24
CA ALA A 193 -3.70 -10.81 11.44
C ALA A 193 -4.07 -11.20 12.88
N LEU A 194 -3.37 -12.16 13.50
CA LEU A 194 -3.58 -12.51 14.90
C LEU A 194 -3.25 -11.36 15.86
N SER A 195 -2.15 -10.65 15.61
CA SER A 195 -1.72 -9.55 16.49
C SER A 195 -2.57 -8.29 16.29
N ALA A 196 -2.81 -7.86 15.07
CA ALA A 196 -3.53 -6.61 14.80
C ALA A 196 -5.04 -6.78 14.72
N PHE A 197 -5.56 -7.90 14.20
CA PHE A 197 -6.98 -8.07 13.89
C PHE A 197 -7.67 -9.18 14.69
N SER A 198 -7.06 -9.60 15.80
CA SER A 198 -7.79 -10.29 16.85
C SER A 198 -8.60 -9.27 17.67
N PRO A 199 -9.90 -9.51 17.89
CA PRO A 199 -10.71 -8.69 18.81
C PRO A 199 -10.15 -8.67 20.24
N ALA A 200 -9.35 -9.69 20.62
CA ALA A 200 -8.73 -9.77 21.94
C ALA A 200 -7.52 -8.85 22.10
N THR A 201 -6.90 -8.39 21.01
CA THR A 201 -5.79 -7.44 21.09
C THR A 201 -6.33 -6.07 21.50
N THR A 202 -5.68 -5.45 22.49
CA THR A 202 -5.91 -4.05 22.87
C THR A 202 -4.60 -3.25 22.71
N PHE A 203 -4.71 -1.96 22.43
CA PHE A 203 -3.57 -1.04 22.26
C PHE A 203 -3.47 -0.01 23.39
N GLU A 204 -3.92 -0.34 24.59
CA GLU A 204 -3.81 0.57 25.74
C GLU A 204 -2.34 0.75 26.15
N GLY A 205 -1.79 1.96 25.95
CA GLY A 205 -0.51 2.38 26.52
C GLY A 205 0.59 2.82 25.53
N TYR A 206 0.42 4.00 24.93
CA TYR A 206 1.54 4.89 24.58
C TYR A 206 1.10 6.31 24.92
N GLY A 207 0.80 6.54 26.21
CA GLY A 207 0.61 7.88 26.73
C GLY A 207 1.97 8.57 26.83
N ASP A 208 1.99 9.88 26.61
CA ASP A 208 3.15 10.77 26.76
C ASP A 208 3.88 10.50 28.08
N GLY A 209 4.87 9.60 28.05
CA GLY A 209 5.75 9.32 29.17
C GLY A 209 6.91 10.28 29.11
N GLU A 210 6.93 11.25 30.02
CA GLU A 210 8.11 12.05 30.32
C GLU A 210 9.34 11.13 30.43
N GLU A 211 10.37 11.39 29.62
CA GLU A 211 11.69 10.78 29.72
C GLU A 211 12.26 11.05 31.13
N ASN A 212 12.08 10.11 32.04
CA ASN A 212 12.92 10.02 33.23
C ASN A 212 13.99 8.97 32.95
N ALA A 213 15.15 9.46 32.57
CA ALA A 213 16.39 8.69 32.54
C ALA A 213 16.70 8.20 33.96
N SER A 214 16.68 6.89 34.16
CA SER A 214 17.42 6.24 35.23
C SER A 214 18.18 5.07 34.61
N ASP A 215 19.49 5.24 34.55
CA ASP A 215 20.47 4.23 34.15
C ASP A 215 20.33 2.99 35.03
N ASP A 216 19.99 1.86 34.43
CA ASP A 216 20.31 0.54 34.97
C ASP A 216 20.86 -0.31 33.82
N GLU A 217 22.18 -0.46 33.84
CA GLU A 217 22.93 -1.34 32.95
C GLU A 217 22.55 -2.80 33.22
N ALA A 218 22.04 -3.47 32.20
CA ALA A 218 22.05 -4.93 32.11
C ALA A 218 22.88 -5.31 30.88
N GLU A 219 24.13 -5.71 31.14
CA GLU A 219 24.97 -6.40 30.17
C GLU A 219 24.25 -7.67 29.69
N ASP A 220 23.95 -7.75 28.39
CA ASP A 220 23.83 -9.05 27.72
C ASP A 220 24.67 -9.01 26.43
N SER A 221 25.66 -9.89 26.41
CA SER A 221 26.66 -10.02 25.38
C SER A 221 26.12 -10.83 24.21
N ALA A 222 25.84 -10.15 23.09
CA ALA A 222 25.76 -10.79 21.79
C ALA A 222 26.51 -9.92 20.77
N GLU A 223 27.78 -10.28 20.53
CA GLU A 223 28.52 -9.82 19.36
C GLU A 223 27.81 -10.34 18.10
N GLY A 224 27.30 -9.42 17.29
CA GLY A 224 26.62 -9.70 16.03
C GLY A 224 26.51 -8.43 15.18
N ASP A 225 27.61 -8.10 14.51
CA ASP A 225 27.76 -7.24 13.32
C ASP A 225 26.73 -6.09 13.14
N ASP A 226 27.08 -4.93 13.68
CA ASP A 226 26.42 -3.65 13.45
C ASP A 226 26.72 -3.14 12.03
N THR A 227 25.78 -3.38 11.12
CA THR A 227 25.61 -2.57 9.91
C THR A 227 24.16 -2.12 9.80
N SER A 228 23.73 -1.31 10.76
CA SER A 228 22.47 -0.57 10.68
C SER A 228 22.56 0.54 9.62
N ASP A 229 22.45 0.16 8.35
CA ASP A 229 22.33 1.12 7.27
C ASP A 229 20.91 1.72 7.24
N SER A 230 20.78 2.92 7.81
CA SER A 230 19.60 3.78 7.72
C SER A 230 19.17 4.14 6.27
N SER A 231 19.91 3.67 5.25
CA SER A 231 19.61 3.88 3.83
C SER A 231 18.57 2.92 3.22
N ILE A 232 18.06 1.94 3.97
CA ILE A 232 17.10 0.97 3.43
C ILE A 232 15.69 1.61 3.30
N MET A 233 15.52 2.52 2.33
CA MET A 233 14.21 2.86 1.77
C MET A 233 13.79 1.75 0.80
N ARG A 234 12.93 0.85 1.28
CA ARG A 234 12.48 -0.34 0.55
C ARG A 234 11.39 0.03 -0.46
N ARG A 235 11.58 -0.39 -1.72
CA ARG A 235 10.67 -0.14 -2.85
C ARG A 235 9.27 -0.65 -2.50
N THR A 236 8.27 0.23 -2.57
CA THR A 236 6.89 -0.09 -2.19
C THR A 236 5.86 0.36 -3.24
N PHE A 237 4.68 -0.20 -3.08
CA PHE A 237 3.36 0.13 -3.61
C PHE A 237 3.14 1.33 -4.57
N GLY A 238 3.14 1.09 -5.88
CA GLY A 238 2.49 2.00 -6.85
C GLY A 238 0.94 1.97 -6.86
N PRO A 239 0.27 0.80 -6.75
CA PRO A 239 -1.17 0.71 -7.06
C PRO A 239 -2.08 1.45 -6.07
N LEU A 240 -1.76 1.49 -4.78
CA LEU A 240 -2.61 2.10 -3.74
C LEU A 240 -2.66 3.64 -3.86
N LEU A 241 -1.50 4.29 -4.06
CA LEU A 241 -1.48 5.71 -4.35
C LEU A 241 -2.26 6.01 -5.63
N LEU A 242 -2.24 5.10 -6.60
CA LEU A 242 -3.08 5.23 -7.78
C LEU A 242 -4.55 4.91 -7.56
N ALA A 243 -4.95 4.06 -6.62
CA ALA A 243 -6.35 3.97 -6.20
C ALA A 243 -6.83 5.34 -5.71
N VAL A 244 -6.01 6.01 -4.88
CA VAL A 244 -6.29 7.37 -4.39
C VAL A 244 -6.28 8.40 -5.52
N ILE A 245 -5.27 8.40 -6.40
CA ILE A 245 -5.18 9.37 -7.50
C ILE A 245 -6.31 9.16 -8.51
N VAL A 246 -6.60 7.90 -8.87
CA VAL A 246 -7.67 7.55 -9.81
C VAL A 246 -9.03 7.96 -9.26
N SER A 247 -9.28 7.80 -7.95
CA SER A 247 -10.52 8.24 -7.31
C SER A 247 -10.86 9.71 -7.60
N LEU A 248 -9.85 10.57 -7.57
CA LEU A 248 -9.98 12.02 -7.74
C LEU A 248 -10.38 12.45 -9.15
N PHE A 249 -10.45 11.54 -10.12
CA PHE A 249 -10.88 11.82 -11.49
C PHE A 249 -12.26 11.24 -11.86
N PHE A 250 -12.82 10.38 -11.02
CA PHE A 250 -14.10 9.72 -11.26
C PHE A 250 -15.21 10.16 -10.31
N ASP A 251 -14.92 11.10 -9.43
CA ASP A 251 -15.88 11.88 -8.61
C ASP A 251 -16.32 13.17 -9.32
#